data_AF-A0A5S4G9S8-F1
#
_entry.id   AF-A0A5S4G9S8-F1
#
_cell.length_a   1.000
_cell.length_b   1.000
_cell.length_c   1.000
_cell.angle_alpha   90.00
_cell.angle_beta   90.00
_cell.angle_gamma   90.00
#
_symmetry.space_group_name_H-M   'P 1'
#
loop_
_entity.id
_entity.type
_entity.pdbx_description
1 polymer ?
#
loop_
_entity_poly.entity_id
_entity_poly.type
_entity_poly.pdbx_seq_one_letter_code
_entity_poly.pdbx_strand_id
1 'polypeptide(L)'
;MAFGGFTDEAFSFYEGLQGDNSKPYWTSHKETYERHVREPLTELCAELEDEFGAVKLFRPYRDVRFSKDKTPYKTHQGGHTAEGFYIQIDADGLMVAGGMYAPTPDQLRRYREAAASDTFGGELQSIVDDLRAAGMEIAGDRLKTCLLYTWYSA
;
A
#
# COMPACT_ATOMS: atom_id res chain seq x y z
N MET A 1 3.32 -11.89 20.48
CA MET A 1 3.49 -10.79 19.51
C MET A 1 4.98 -10.58 19.35
N ALA A 2 5.46 -10.81 18.12
CA ALA A 2 6.83 -10.52 17.70
C ALA A 2 6.97 -9.03 17.33
N PHE A 3 5.91 -8.41 16.79
CA PHE A 3 5.95 -7.01 16.37
C PHE A 3 6.08 -6.07 17.57
N GLY A 4 7.21 -5.35 17.62
CA GLY A 4 7.52 -4.38 18.67
C GLY A 4 7.13 -2.93 18.34
N GLY A 5 6.63 -2.66 17.13
CA GLY A 5 6.38 -1.30 16.62
C GLY A 5 7.48 -0.80 15.67
N PHE A 6 7.18 0.29 14.97
CA PHE A 6 8.18 1.05 14.22
C PHE A 6 8.84 2.08 15.15
N THR A 7 10.14 2.29 15.00
CA THR A 7 10.89 3.28 15.78
C THR A 7 11.05 4.58 14.98
N ASP A 8 11.40 5.68 15.65
CA ASP A 8 11.60 7.00 15.02
C ASP A 8 12.67 6.98 13.91
N GLU A 9 13.63 6.04 13.99
CA GLU A 9 14.65 5.80 12.97
C GLU A 9 14.07 5.35 11.63
N ALA A 10 12.90 4.70 11.60
CA ALA A 10 12.22 4.31 10.38
C ALA A 10 11.78 5.54 9.57
N PHE A 11 11.14 6.50 10.25
CA PHE A 11 10.67 7.75 9.65
C PHE A 11 11.85 8.65 9.26
N SER A 12 12.82 8.79 10.18
CA SER A 12 14.06 9.56 9.94
C SER A 12 14.85 9.03 8.74
N PHE A 13 14.88 7.70 8.54
CA PHE A 13 15.51 7.09 7.38
C PHE A 13 14.85 7.56 6.07
N TYR A 14 13.51 7.60 6.03
CA TYR A 14 12.77 8.02 4.84
C TYR A 14 12.83 9.52 4.60
N GLU A 15 12.79 10.35 5.64
CA GLU A 15 13.04 11.80 5.52
C GLU A 15 14.42 12.06 4.89
N GLY A 16 15.46 11.39 5.39
CA GLY A 16 16.80 11.51 4.82
C GLY A 16 16.90 10.96 3.40
N LEU A 17 16.20 9.87 3.08
CA LEU A 17 16.17 9.30 1.72
C LEU A 17 15.41 10.20 0.72
N GLN A 18 14.41 10.96 1.18
CA GLN A 18 13.75 11.98 0.39
C GLN A 18 14.69 13.15 0.10
N GLY A 19 15.55 13.52 1.05
CA GLY A 19 16.59 14.54 0.88
C GLY A 19 17.77 14.11 0.01
N ASP A 20 18.21 12.86 0.13
CA ASP A 20 19.32 12.26 -0.65
C ASP A 20 18.99 10.82 -1.10
N ASN A 21 18.36 10.71 -2.27
CA ASN A 21 18.05 9.42 -2.90
C ASN A 21 19.24 8.87 -3.71
N SER A 22 20.42 8.80 -3.09
CA SER A 22 21.64 8.31 -3.74
C SER A 22 22.06 6.92 -3.25
N LYS A 23 22.83 6.21 -4.08
CA LYS A 23 23.40 4.91 -3.70
C LYS A 23 24.31 4.99 -2.46
N PRO A 24 25.17 6.02 -2.29
CA PRO A 24 25.93 6.22 -1.06
C PRO A 24 25.04 6.29 0.18
N TYR A 25 24.00 7.14 0.18
CA TYR A 25 23.07 7.26 1.30
C TYR A 25 22.41 5.92 1.63
N TRP A 26 21.87 5.23 0.61
CA TRP A 26 21.27 3.91 0.82
C TRP A 26 22.25 2.91 1.42
N THR A 27 23.49 2.90 0.93
CA THR A 27 24.50 1.93 1.38
C THR A 27 24.88 2.19 2.83
N SER A 28 25.03 3.45 3.24
CA SER A 28 25.38 3.80 4.62
C SER A 28 24.24 3.57 5.62
N HIS A 29 22.98 3.61 5.17
CA HIS A 29 21.79 3.45 6.03
C HIS A 29 21.07 2.11 5.81
N LYS A 30 21.71 1.15 5.12
CA LYS A 30 21.11 -0.15 4.80
C LYS A 30 20.71 -0.93 6.06
N GLU A 31 21.56 -0.89 7.08
CA GLU A 31 21.26 -1.54 8.37
C GLU A 31 20.07 -0.89 9.07
N THR A 32 19.98 0.45 9.03
CA THR A 32 18.82 1.18 9.57
C THR A 32 17.52 0.74 8.89
N TYR A 33 17.51 0.69 7.55
CA TYR A 33 16.37 0.20 6.80
C TYR A 33 16.03 -1.27 7.14
N GLU A 34 17.03 -2.15 7.24
CA GLU A 34 16.78 -3.56 7.54
C GLU A 34 16.15 -3.75 8.92
N ARG A 35 16.70 -3.09 9.94
CA ARG A 35 16.31 -3.26 11.35
C ARG A 35 15.06 -2.48 11.75
N HIS A 36 14.89 -1.26 11.24
CA HIS A 36 13.83 -0.36 11.72
C HIS A 36 12.63 -0.28 10.76
N VAL A 37 12.79 -0.71 9.51
CA VAL A 37 11.71 -0.70 8.51
C VAL A 37 11.32 -2.12 8.12
N ARG A 38 12.26 -2.89 7.55
CA ARG A 38 11.94 -4.16 6.89
C ARG A 38 11.56 -5.24 7.88
N GLU A 39 12.33 -5.41 8.96
CA GLU A 39 12.07 -6.43 9.98
C GLU A 39 10.74 -6.16 10.72
N PRO A 40 10.47 -4.96 11.29
CA PRO A 40 9.19 -4.68 11.93
C PRO A 40 7.99 -4.81 11.01
N LEU A 41 8.11 -4.37 9.74
CA LEU A 41 7.02 -4.56 8.77
C LEU A 41 6.78 -6.05 8.48
N THR A 42 7.84 -6.86 8.43
CA THR A 42 7.71 -8.32 8.23
C THR A 42 7.02 -8.97 9.42
N GLU A 43 7.36 -8.57 10.65
CA GLU A 43 6.71 -9.05 11.87
C GLU A 43 5.23 -8.67 11.91
N LEU A 44 4.90 -7.41 11.63
CA LEU A 44 3.51 -6.94 11.54
C LEU A 44 2.72 -7.73 10.51
N CYS A 45 3.30 -7.95 9.32
CA CYS A 45 2.65 -8.72 8.26
C CYS A 45 2.43 -10.18 8.66
N ALA A 46 3.35 -10.79 9.41
CA ALA A 46 3.21 -12.17 9.89
C ALA A 46 2.09 -12.30 10.94
N GLU A 47 1.91 -11.30 11.80
CA GLU A 47 0.81 -11.28 12.78
C GLU A 47 -0.56 -11.10 12.13
N LEU A 48 -0.62 -10.40 11.00
CA LEU A 48 -1.85 -10.13 10.26
C LEU A 48 -2.19 -11.20 9.21
N GLU A 49 -1.31 -12.17 8.97
CA GLU A 49 -1.43 -13.14 7.88
C GLU A 49 -2.70 -13.99 7.97
N ASP A 50 -3.10 -14.42 9.18
CA ASP A 50 -4.28 -15.26 9.39
C ASP A 50 -5.60 -14.55 9.03
N GLU A 51 -5.65 -13.22 9.14
CA GLU A 51 -6.85 -12.42 8.90
C GLU A 51 -6.88 -11.81 7.49
N PHE A 52 -5.73 -11.32 7.00
CA PHE A 52 -5.66 -10.53 5.77
C PHE A 52 -4.96 -11.26 4.61
N GLY A 53 -4.37 -12.42 4.87
CA GLY A 53 -3.59 -13.19 3.91
C GLY A 53 -2.11 -12.81 3.89
N ALA A 54 -1.31 -13.65 3.23
CA ALA A 54 0.14 -13.49 3.18
C ALA A 54 0.55 -12.22 2.39
N VAL A 55 1.28 -11.32 3.05
CA VAL A 55 1.76 -10.08 2.43
C VAL A 55 3.04 -10.31 1.63
N LYS A 56 3.00 -9.95 0.35
CA LYS A 56 4.18 -9.91 -0.52
C LYS A 56 4.84 -8.53 -0.45
N LEU A 57 5.91 -8.41 0.32
CA LEU A 57 6.71 -7.18 0.40
C LEU A 57 7.39 -6.85 -0.93
N PHE A 58 7.38 -5.57 -1.27
CA PHE A 58 8.07 -5.04 -2.44
C PHE A 58 9.56 -4.93 -2.23
N ARG A 59 10.29 -4.91 -3.34
CA ARG A 59 11.70 -4.50 -3.36
C ARG A 59 11.80 -2.97 -3.21
N PRO A 60 12.81 -2.46 -2.48
CA PRO A 60 12.98 -1.02 -2.28
C PRO A 60 13.52 -0.30 -3.53
N TYR A 61 14.08 -1.04 -4.48
CA TYR A 61 14.63 -0.48 -5.72
C TYR A 61 13.53 -0.10 -6.72
N ARG A 62 13.69 1.06 -7.38
CA ARG A 62 12.82 1.51 -8.47
C ARG A 62 13.38 1.05 -9.82
N ASP A 63 12.51 0.59 -10.72
CA ASP A 63 12.87 0.42 -12.13
C ASP A 63 12.79 1.78 -12.85
N VAL A 64 13.95 2.35 -13.15
CA VAL A 64 14.07 3.71 -13.70
C VAL A 64 14.24 3.75 -15.22
N ARG A 65 14.27 2.61 -15.91
CA ARG A 65 14.60 2.55 -17.36
C ARG A 65 13.66 3.42 -18.19
N PHE A 66 12.36 3.36 -17.88
CA PHE A 66 11.31 4.11 -18.59
C PHE A 66 10.65 5.21 -17.75
N SER A 67 11.09 5.38 -16.51
CA SER A 67 10.54 6.40 -15.60
C SER A 67 11.12 7.78 -15.91
N LYS A 68 10.29 8.83 -15.81
CA LYS A 68 10.78 10.23 -15.81
C LYS A 68 11.54 10.55 -14.54
N ASP A 69 11.07 10.02 -13.41
CA ASP A 69 11.77 10.02 -12.14
C ASP A 69 12.90 8.99 -12.17
N LYS A 70 14.14 9.45 -11.98
CA LYS A 70 15.36 8.64 -12.03
C LYS A 70 15.89 8.27 -10.64
N THR A 71 15.12 8.50 -9.57
CA THR A 71 15.50 8.08 -8.23
C THR A 71 15.64 6.56 -8.14
N PRO A 72 16.79 6.02 -7.69
CA PRO A 72 17.03 4.57 -7.65
C PRO A 72 16.23 3.84 -6.56
N TYR A 73 15.79 4.53 -5.52
CA TYR A 73 15.10 3.93 -4.36
C TYR A 73 13.70 4.50 -4.17
N LYS A 74 12.78 3.65 -3.72
CA LYS A 74 11.46 4.05 -3.26
C LYS A 74 11.59 4.75 -1.90
N THR A 75 10.82 5.82 -1.71
CA THR A 75 10.70 6.56 -0.46
C THR A 75 9.64 5.98 0.48
N HIS A 76 9.33 4.70 0.31
CA HIS A 76 8.42 3.92 1.14
C HIS A 76 8.79 2.44 1.05
N GLN A 77 8.41 1.65 2.06
CA GLN A 77 8.40 0.19 2.01
C GLN A 77 6.96 -0.29 2.19
N GLY A 78 6.50 -1.10 1.25
CA GLY A 78 5.14 -1.63 1.29
C GLY A 78 5.03 -3.03 0.73
N GLY A 79 3.84 -3.59 0.83
CA GLY A 79 3.48 -4.91 0.35
C GLY A 79 1.98 -5.04 0.13
N HIS A 80 1.56 -6.10 -0.55
CA HIS A 80 0.15 -6.38 -0.77
C HIS A 80 -0.16 -7.86 -0.57
N THR A 81 -1.42 -8.16 -0.26
CA THR A 81 -1.96 -9.51 -0.18
C THR A 81 -2.65 -9.90 -1.50
N ALA A 82 -2.96 -11.18 -1.69
CA ALA A 82 -3.68 -11.64 -2.88
C ALA A 82 -5.15 -11.18 -2.87
N GLU A 83 -5.66 -10.89 -1.67
CA GLU A 83 -7.00 -10.44 -1.33
C GLU A 83 -7.21 -8.95 -1.66
N GLY A 84 -6.14 -8.24 -2.01
CA GLY A 84 -6.19 -6.84 -2.43
C GLY A 84 -5.93 -5.84 -1.31
N PHE A 85 -5.44 -6.28 -0.16
CA PHE A 85 -4.96 -5.39 0.90
C PHE A 85 -3.54 -4.90 0.60
N TYR A 86 -3.24 -3.69 1.06
CA TYR A 86 -2.00 -2.98 0.88
C TYR A 86 -1.59 -2.32 2.18
N ILE A 87 -0.29 -2.34 2.47
CA ILE A 87 0.31 -1.63 3.59
C ILE A 87 1.61 -1.00 3.13
N GLN A 88 1.89 0.21 3.60
CA GLN A 88 3.19 0.85 3.45
C GLN A 88 3.56 1.69 4.66
N ILE A 89 4.87 1.88 4.83
CA ILE A 89 5.47 2.86 5.71
C ILE A 89 6.37 3.79 4.89
N ASP A 90 6.33 5.08 5.20
CA ASP A 90 7.20 6.12 4.65
C ASP A 90 7.59 7.14 5.74
N ALA A 91 8.01 8.34 5.35
CA ALA A 91 8.37 9.40 6.30
C ALA A 91 7.16 9.96 7.05
N ASP A 92 5.97 9.93 6.45
CA ASP A 92 4.77 10.57 6.97
C ASP A 92 3.98 9.62 7.89
N GLY A 93 4.16 8.31 7.73
CA GLY A 93 3.53 7.34 8.61
C GLY A 93 3.30 5.98 7.98
N LEU A 94 2.30 5.29 8.53
CA LEU A 94 1.76 4.06 7.98
C LEU A 94 0.52 4.40 7.12
N MET A 95 0.44 3.82 5.94
CA MET A 95 -0.77 3.85 5.12
C MET A 95 -1.22 2.43 4.82
N VAL A 96 -2.53 2.20 4.92
CA VAL A 96 -3.19 0.94 4.57
C VAL A 96 -4.27 1.19 3.53
N ALA A 97 -4.45 0.24 2.62
CA ALA A 97 -5.49 0.30 1.62
C ALA A 97 -6.05 -1.07 1.25
N GLY A 98 -7.26 -1.10 0.70
CA GLY A 98 -7.88 -2.28 0.13
C GLY A 98 -8.51 -1.98 -1.21
N GLY A 99 -8.42 -2.91 -2.16
CA GLY A 99 -9.09 -2.76 -3.45
C GLY A 99 -8.59 -3.70 -4.53
N MET A 100 -8.98 -3.42 -5.78
CA MET A 100 -8.53 -4.18 -6.94
C MET A 100 -7.41 -3.46 -7.67
N TYR A 101 -6.19 -3.98 -7.53
CA TYR A 101 -5.05 -3.48 -8.30
C TYR A 101 -4.97 -4.13 -9.68
N ALA A 102 -4.88 -3.30 -10.73
CA ALA A 102 -4.74 -3.71 -12.13
C ALA A 102 -5.66 -4.88 -12.55
N PRO A 103 -6.99 -4.76 -12.36
CA PRO A 103 -7.92 -5.84 -12.67
C PRO A 103 -7.92 -6.16 -14.16
N THR A 104 -8.06 -7.45 -14.48
CA THR A 104 -8.29 -7.91 -15.85
C THR A 104 -9.61 -7.37 -16.40
N PRO A 105 -9.78 -7.25 -17.73
CA PRO A 105 -11.05 -6.82 -18.32
C PRO A 105 -12.26 -7.63 -17.86
N ASP A 106 -12.09 -8.94 -17.63
CA ASP A 106 -13.17 -9.80 -17.12
C ASP A 106 -13.52 -9.51 -15.66
N GLN A 107 -12.52 -9.36 -14.77
CA GLN A 107 -12.76 -8.96 -13.38
C GLN A 107 -13.49 -7.62 -13.31
N LEU A 108 -13.06 -6.65 -14.12
CA LEU A 108 -13.69 -5.34 -14.19
C LEU A 108 -15.14 -5.42 -14.69
N ARG A 109 -15.43 -6.26 -15.68
CA ARG A 109 -16.79 -6.51 -16.17
C ARG A 109 -17.67 -7.11 -15.07
N ARG A 110 -17.19 -8.17 -14.39
CA ARG A 110 -17.93 -8.82 -13.29
C ARG A 110 -18.20 -7.88 -12.12
N TYR A 111 -17.21 -7.09 -11.73
CA TYR A 111 -17.39 -6.06 -10.70
C TYR A 111 -18.48 -5.07 -11.08
N ARG A 112 -18.48 -4.57 -12.32
CA ARG A 112 -19.50 -3.62 -12.79
C ARG A 112 -20.90 -4.22 -12.81
N GLU A 113 -21.04 -5.47 -13.24
CA GLU A 113 -22.32 -6.18 -13.23
C GLU A 113 -22.84 -6.36 -11.80
N ALA A 114 -21.97 -6.72 -10.85
CA ALA A 114 -22.35 -6.85 -9.45
C ALA A 114 -22.72 -5.49 -8.82
N ALA A 115 -21.89 -4.47 -9.03
CA ALA A 115 -22.13 -3.12 -8.50
C ALA A 115 -23.41 -2.47 -9.05
N ALA A 116 -23.79 -2.79 -10.29
CA ALA A 116 -25.04 -2.31 -10.90
C ALA A 116 -26.27 -3.16 -10.56
N SER A 117 -26.10 -4.29 -9.87
CA SER A 117 -27.21 -5.17 -9.49
C SER A 117 -27.95 -4.62 -8.27
N ASP A 118 -29.27 -4.82 -8.22
CA ASP A 118 -30.08 -4.44 -7.05
C ASP A 118 -29.68 -5.23 -5.79
N THR A 119 -29.16 -6.44 -5.96
CA THR A 119 -28.75 -7.32 -4.86
C THR A 119 -27.49 -6.83 -4.16
N PHE A 120 -26.43 -6.53 -4.93
CA PHE A 120 -25.10 -6.23 -4.36
C PHE A 120 -24.75 -4.74 -4.40
N GLY A 121 -25.37 -3.95 -5.27
CA GLY A 121 -25.07 -2.53 -5.43
C GLY A 121 -25.39 -1.71 -4.17
N GLY A 122 -26.54 -1.98 -3.54
CA GLY A 122 -26.93 -1.30 -2.30
C GLY A 122 -26.04 -1.65 -1.11
N GLU A 123 -25.62 -2.91 -1.00
CA GLU A 123 -24.67 -3.38 0.02
C GLU A 123 -23.30 -2.74 -0.18
N LEU A 124 -22.79 -2.74 -1.41
CA LEU A 124 -21.52 -2.09 -1.76
C LEU A 124 -21.54 -0.60 -1.42
N GLN A 125 -22.64 0.10 -1.74
CA GLN A 125 -22.79 1.51 -1.42
C GLN A 125 -22.79 1.75 0.10
N SER A 126 -23.48 0.91 0.86
CA SER A 126 -23.52 0.99 2.33
C SER A 126 -22.12 0.80 2.93
N ILE A 127 -21.37 -0.20 2.45
CA ILE A 127 -19.98 -0.42 2.86
C ILE A 127 -19.13 0.82 2.56
N VAL A 128 -19.24 1.40 1.35
CA VAL A 128 -18.48 2.61 0.99
C VAL A 128 -18.82 3.79 1.91
N ASP A 129 -20.09 3.96 2.27
CA ASP A 129 -20.51 5.05 3.15
C ASP A 129 -20.04 4.84 4.59
N ASP A 130 -20.05 3.60 5.09
CA ASP A 130 -19.48 3.25 6.39
C ASP A 130 -17.97 3.51 6.44
N LEU A 131 -17.24 3.15 5.38
CA LEU A 131 -15.80 3.40 5.29
C LEU A 131 -15.52 4.91 5.30
N ARG A 132 -16.28 5.71 4.54
CA ARG A 132 -16.15 7.18 4.56
C ARG A 132 -16.46 7.77 5.93
N ALA A 133 -17.48 7.27 6.61
CA ALA A 133 -17.84 7.70 7.96
C ALA A 133 -16.74 7.38 8.97
N ALA A 134 -16.02 6.28 8.77
CA ALA A 134 -14.84 5.91 9.54
C ALA A 134 -13.57 6.73 9.19
N GLY A 135 -13.68 7.72 8.28
CA GLY A 135 -12.58 8.62 7.91
C GLY A 135 -11.72 8.11 6.74
N MET A 136 -12.10 7.00 6.11
CA MET A 136 -11.34 6.42 5.03
C MET A 136 -11.62 7.11 3.67
N GLU A 137 -10.56 7.47 2.95
CA GLU A 137 -10.68 8.11 1.65
C GLU A 137 -10.94 7.13 0.50
N ILE A 138 -11.94 7.44 -0.30
CA ILE A 138 -12.27 6.68 -1.50
C ILE A 138 -11.52 7.25 -2.71
N ALA A 139 -10.39 6.64 -3.10
CA ALA A 139 -9.58 7.07 -4.24
C ALA A 139 -9.53 6.05 -5.40
N GLY A 140 -8.96 6.48 -6.54
CA GLY A 140 -8.76 5.67 -7.75
C GLY A 140 -9.26 6.35 -9.02
N ASP A 141 -8.95 5.75 -10.18
CA ASP A 141 -9.35 6.29 -11.47
C ASP A 141 -10.87 6.15 -11.68
N ARG A 142 -11.53 7.28 -11.94
CA ARG A 142 -12.92 7.28 -12.40
C ARG A 142 -12.96 6.86 -13.88
N LEU A 143 -13.23 5.60 -14.13
CA LEU A 143 -13.46 5.11 -15.50
C LEU A 143 -14.83 5.56 -16.02
N LYS A 144 -14.96 5.77 -17.33
CA LYS A 144 -16.15 6.33 -18.01
C LYS A 144 -17.50 5.69 -17.65
N THR A 145 -17.53 4.47 -17.11
CA THR A 145 -18.76 3.75 -16.76
C THR A 145 -18.82 3.17 -15.35
N CYS A 146 -17.79 3.29 -14.50
CA CYS A 146 -17.88 3.03 -13.05
C CYS A 146 -16.56 3.37 -12.34
N LEU A 147 -16.62 3.80 -11.07
CA LEU A 147 -15.45 4.06 -10.21
C LEU A 147 -14.65 2.77 -9.97
N LEU A 148 -13.34 2.82 -10.20
CA LEU A 148 -12.38 1.82 -9.77
C LEU A 148 -11.75 2.32 -8.47
N TYR A 149 -11.88 1.58 -7.36
CA TYR A 149 -11.23 1.97 -6.11
C TYR A 149 -9.84 1.37 -6.00
N THR A 150 -8.87 2.24 -5.79
CA THR A 150 -7.51 1.92 -5.32
C THR A 150 -7.03 3.15 -4.56
N TRP A 151 -6.37 2.92 -3.42
CA TRP A 151 -5.81 3.87 -2.46
C TRP A 151 -6.78 4.31 -1.34
N TYR A 152 -6.37 4.07 -0.11
CA TYR A 152 -6.88 4.66 1.12
C TYR A 152 -5.65 5.23 1.85
N SER A 153 -5.82 6.38 2.51
CA SER A 153 -4.90 6.86 3.53
C SER A 153 -5.69 6.97 4.83
N ALA A 154 -5.05 6.58 5.94
CA ALA A 154 -5.51 6.85 7.30
C ALA A 154 -4.52 7.84 7.92
#